data_AF-A0A7X1XG93-F1
#
_entry.id   AF-A0A7X1XG93-F1
#
_cell.length_a   1.000
_cell.length_b   1.000
_cell.length_c   1.000
_cell.angle_alpha   90.00
_cell.angle_beta   90.00
_cell.angle_gamma   90.00
#
_symmetry.space_group_name_H-M   'P 1'
#
loop_
_entity.id
_entity.type
_entity.pdbx_description
1 polymer ?
#
loop_
_entity_poly.entity_id
_entity_poly.type
_entity_poly.pdbx_seq_one_letter_code
_entity_poly.pdbx_strand_id
1 'polypeptide(L)'
;MSQTVPLKYYSENFIKSDFERCTNSALADGLITGVEKIWLQQALGTYAVNTVPAIAPLYVSQVALARADDQPEYLRGAFVLANGVLPSDTYYFYSLMTGLHKFLSWADLVSAINKQFIVNDKSPLLHCVPLASRHALLGDDVINVTLLPLELPIFKTLSQLFERSLGNDQFVVHQVVSYIPSIRSVLFDRLKFKQEERRQATPADCAGSVIRLFAFKGVEKI
;
A
#
# COMPACT_ATOMS: atom_id res chain seq x y z
N MET A 1 -21.80 -11.53 -14.88
CA MET A 1 -21.88 -11.44 -13.40
C MET A 1 -20.48 -11.72 -12.86
N SER A 2 -19.82 -10.71 -12.30
CA SER A 2 -18.48 -10.87 -11.73
C SER A 2 -18.62 -11.49 -10.34
N GLN A 3 -18.11 -12.71 -10.16
CA GLN A 3 -18.00 -13.32 -8.83
C GLN A 3 -16.93 -12.53 -8.06
N THR A 4 -17.36 -11.64 -7.16
CA THR A 4 -16.47 -10.99 -6.21
C THR A 4 -15.94 -12.07 -5.26
N VAL A 5 -14.70 -12.51 -5.49
CA VAL A 5 -13.97 -13.31 -4.50
C VAL A 5 -13.98 -12.49 -3.20
N PRO A 6 -14.52 -13.02 -2.09
CA PRO A 6 -14.57 -12.24 -0.86
C PRO A 6 -13.14 -11.88 -0.45
N LEU A 7 -12.90 -10.57 -0.28
CA LEU A 7 -11.62 -10.03 0.17
C LEU A 7 -11.36 -10.52 1.59
N LYS A 8 -10.81 -11.74 1.71
CA LYS A 8 -10.62 -12.44 2.99
C LYS A 8 -9.89 -11.58 4.02
N TYR A 9 -8.98 -10.73 3.56
CA TYR A 9 -8.09 -9.92 4.38
C TYR A 9 -8.70 -8.61 4.90
N TYR A 10 -9.73 -8.07 4.24
CA TYR A 10 -10.38 -6.81 4.65
C TYR A 10 -11.88 -6.97 4.96
N SER A 11 -12.36 -8.21 5.02
CA SER A 11 -13.73 -8.50 5.43
C SER A 11 -13.98 -8.07 6.87
N GLU A 12 -15.20 -7.60 7.15
CA GLU A 12 -15.66 -7.21 8.50
C GLU A 12 -15.26 -8.24 9.57
N ASN A 13 -15.55 -9.52 9.32
CA ASN A 13 -15.26 -10.61 10.26
C ASN A 13 -13.75 -10.75 10.53
N PHE A 14 -12.93 -10.65 9.48
CA PHE A 14 -11.49 -10.76 9.64
C PHE A 14 -10.92 -9.62 10.48
N ILE A 15 -11.29 -8.37 10.15
CA ILE A 15 -10.79 -7.20 10.89
C ILE A 15 -11.26 -7.27 12.35
N LYS A 16 -12.51 -7.68 12.58
CA LYS A 16 -13.06 -7.86 13.92
C LYS A 16 -12.27 -8.90 14.73
N SER A 17 -12.09 -10.11 14.17
CA SER A 17 -11.35 -11.19 14.85
C SER A 17 -9.87 -10.83 15.07
N ASP A 18 -9.26 -10.08 14.15
CA ASP A 18 -7.88 -9.63 14.31
C ASP A 18 -7.76 -8.58 15.42
N PHE A 19 -8.70 -7.62 15.49
CA PHE A 19 -8.75 -6.65 16.58
C PHE A 19 -8.95 -7.32 17.95
N GLU A 20 -9.83 -8.32 18.04
CA GLU A 20 -10.01 -9.14 19.26
C GLU A 20 -8.71 -9.86 19.65
N ARG A 21 -8.00 -10.42 18.67
CA ARG A 21 -6.70 -11.07 18.88
C ARG A 21 -5.64 -10.08 19.37
N CYS A 22 -5.55 -8.90 18.76
CA CYS A 22 -4.60 -7.85 19.14
C CYS A 22 -4.88 -7.28 20.54
N THR A 23 -6.14 -7.04 20.90
CA THR A 23 -6.52 -6.58 22.25
C THR A 23 -6.21 -7.63 23.32
N ASN A 24 -6.44 -8.92 23.03
CA ASN A 24 -6.06 -10.01 23.92
C ASN A 24 -4.54 -10.11 24.10
N SER A 25 -3.77 -9.97 23.02
CA SER A 25 -2.30 -10.01 23.06
C SER A 25 -1.74 -8.82 23.83
N ALA A 26 -2.25 -7.62 23.58
CA ALA A 26 -1.83 -6.41 24.30
C ALA A 26 -2.11 -6.49 25.82
N LEU A 27 -3.19 -7.16 26.23
CA LEU A 27 -3.44 -7.42 27.66
C LEU A 27 -2.42 -8.42 28.22
N ALA A 28 -2.14 -9.51 27.51
CA ALA A 28 -1.18 -10.52 27.93
C ALA A 28 0.24 -9.95 28.06
N ASP A 29 0.60 -9.03 27.17
CA ASP A 29 1.90 -8.34 27.15
C ASP A 29 1.97 -7.17 28.16
N GLY A 30 0.88 -6.88 28.89
CA GLY A 30 0.82 -5.78 29.86
C GLY A 30 0.82 -4.38 29.25
N LEU A 31 0.58 -4.25 27.94
CA LEU A 31 0.51 -2.96 27.23
C LEU A 31 -0.78 -2.19 27.52
N ILE A 32 -1.85 -2.92 27.87
CA ILE A 32 -3.14 -2.37 28.29
C ILE A 32 -3.64 -3.05 29.57
N THR A 33 -4.49 -2.38 30.32
CA THR A 33 -5.14 -2.93 31.51
C THR A 33 -6.41 -3.71 31.16
N GLY A 34 -6.92 -4.51 32.11
CA GLY A 34 -8.20 -5.20 31.94
C GLY A 34 -9.39 -4.23 31.74
N VAL A 35 -9.35 -3.07 32.38
CA VAL A 35 -10.37 -2.02 32.21
C VAL A 35 -10.29 -1.42 30.80
N GLU A 36 -9.09 -1.15 30.31
CA GLU A 36 -8.86 -0.66 28.95
C GLU A 36 -9.32 -1.67 27.90
N LYS A 37 -9.07 -2.97 28.12
CA LYS A 37 -9.59 -4.03 27.25
C LYS A 37 -11.12 -4.02 27.19
N ILE A 38 -11.80 -3.97 28.33
CA ILE A 38 -13.27 -3.92 28.37
C ILE A 38 -13.79 -2.68 27.64
N TRP A 39 -13.12 -1.53 27.83
CA TRP A 39 -13.46 -0.30 27.14
C TRP A 39 -13.26 -0.40 25.62
N LEU A 40 -12.16 -1.02 25.14
CA LEU A 40 -11.88 -1.26 23.72
C LEU A 40 -12.88 -2.23 23.07
N GLN A 41 -13.38 -3.21 23.84
CA GLN A 41 -14.37 -4.18 23.36
C GLN A 41 -15.72 -3.54 22.99
N GLN A 42 -15.99 -2.30 23.42
CA GLN A 42 -17.14 -1.53 22.94
C GLN A 42 -17.14 -1.35 21.42
N ALA A 43 -15.95 -1.30 20.79
CA ALA A 43 -15.83 -1.23 19.34
C ALA A 43 -16.43 -2.45 18.61
N LEU A 44 -16.52 -3.61 19.30
CA LEU A 44 -17.07 -4.86 18.78
C LEU A 44 -18.61 -4.87 18.74
N GLY A 45 -19.26 -3.85 19.32
CA GLY A 45 -20.72 -3.76 19.43
C GLY A 45 -21.34 -4.84 20.33
N THR A 46 -20.53 -5.58 21.08
CA THR A 46 -20.99 -6.71 21.91
C THR A 46 -20.92 -6.29 23.38
N TYR A 47 -21.99 -5.69 23.90
CA TYR A 47 -22.06 -5.38 25.32
C TYR A 47 -22.52 -6.63 26.08
N ALA A 48 -21.65 -7.16 26.94
CA ALA A 48 -22.10 -7.97 28.05
C ALA A 48 -22.80 -7.02 29.04
N VAL A 49 -24.13 -6.99 28.98
CA VAL A 49 -24.97 -6.37 30.01
C VAL A 49 -24.68 -7.15 31.28
N ASN A 50 -23.77 -6.67 32.12
CA ASN A 50 -23.75 -6.81 33.56
C ASN A 50 -22.50 -6.10 34.11
N THR A 51 -22.74 -5.07 34.95
CA THR A 51 -21.84 -4.59 36.00
C THR A 51 -20.54 -3.86 35.59
N VAL A 52 -20.61 -2.71 34.92
CA VAL A 52 -19.46 -1.77 34.86
C VAL A 52 -19.92 -0.33 35.14
N PRO A 53 -19.26 0.43 36.03
CA PRO A 53 -19.56 1.84 36.29
C PRO A 53 -19.35 2.68 35.02
N ALA A 54 -19.91 3.90 35.00
CA ALA A 54 -19.94 4.84 33.86
C ALA A 54 -18.75 4.66 32.90
N ILE A 55 -19.00 3.97 31.78
CA ILE A 55 -17.95 3.64 30.82
C ILE A 55 -17.58 4.94 30.08
N ALA A 56 -16.29 5.26 30.04
CA ALA A 56 -15.80 6.43 29.31
C ALA A 56 -16.26 6.39 27.84
N PRO A 57 -16.62 7.53 27.23
CA PRO A 57 -17.06 7.57 25.85
C PRO A 57 -15.99 6.97 24.92
N LEU A 58 -16.45 6.29 23.87
CA LEU A 58 -15.59 5.72 22.84
C LEU A 58 -15.64 6.61 21.60
N TYR A 59 -14.58 7.38 21.36
CA TYR A 59 -14.40 8.11 20.11
C TYR A 59 -13.59 7.24 19.17
N VAL A 60 -14.11 7.01 17.97
CA VAL A 60 -13.40 6.26 16.93
C VAL A 60 -13.21 7.14 15.72
N SER A 61 -12.00 7.15 15.19
CA SER A 61 -11.62 7.98 14.06
C SER A 61 -10.79 7.19 13.07
N GLN A 62 -11.00 7.44 11.79
CA GLN A 62 -10.06 7.07 10.75
C GLN A 62 -8.86 7.98 10.80
N VAL A 63 -7.72 7.45 10.36
CA VAL A 63 -6.50 8.23 10.21
C VAL A 63 -6.36 8.57 8.74
N ALA A 64 -6.22 9.86 8.44
CA ALA A 64 -5.89 10.33 7.11
C ALA A 64 -4.56 11.07 7.13
N LEU A 65 -3.76 10.83 6.09
CA LEU A 65 -2.41 11.36 5.92
C LEU A 65 -2.39 12.30 4.72
N ALA A 66 -1.77 13.47 4.87
CA ALA A 66 -1.52 14.39 3.76
C ALA A 66 -0.11 14.97 3.88
N ARG A 67 0.56 15.21 2.76
CA ARG A 67 1.68 16.17 2.72
C ARG A 67 1.18 17.48 2.15
N ALA A 68 1.47 18.58 2.84
CA ALA A 68 1.19 19.96 2.40
C ALA A 68 -0.10 20.12 1.57
N ASP A 69 0.02 20.26 0.25
CA ASP A 69 -1.05 20.60 -0.70
C ASP A 69 -1.80 19.36 -1.27
N ASP A 70 -1.42 18.15 -0.87
CA ASP A 70 -2.08 16.93 -1.31
C ASP A 70 -3.43 16.71 -0.60
N GLN A 71 -4.33 16.00 -1.28
CA GLN A 71 -5.58 15.56 -0.66
C GLN A 71 -5.28 14.53 0.44
N PRO A 72 -5.98 14.60 1.58
CA PRO A 72 -5.80 13.64 2.67
C PRO A 72 -6.23 12.24 2.26
N GLU A 73 -5.35 11.28 2.49
CA GLU A 73 -5.51 9.88 2.12
C GLU A 73 -5.70 9.00 3.35
N TYR A 74 -6.78 8.23 3.35
CA TYR A 74 -7.13 7.37 4.47
C TYR A 74 -6.17 6.18 4.58
N LEU A 75 -5.65 5.95 5.78
CA LEU A 75 -4.93 4.72 6.13
C LEU A 75 -5.94 3.56 6.20
N ARG A 76 -5.90 2.73 5.18
CA ARG A 76 -6.73 1.56 5.03
C ARG A 76 -6.42 0.54 6.13
N GLY A 77 -7.42 0.18 6.91
CA GLY A 77 -7.28 -0.85 7.94
C GLY A 77 -6.58 -0.37 9.18
N ALA A 78 -6.48 0.94 9.32
CA ALA A 78 -6.10 1.58 10.55
C ALA A 78 -7.22 2.48 11.06
N PHE A 79 -7.31 2.59 12.37
CA PHE A 79 -8.20 3.53 13.05
C PHE A 79 -7.65 3.82 14.44
N VAL A 80 -8.11 4.92 15.01
CA VAL A 80 -7.75 5.38 16.34
C VAL A 80 -8.99 5.35 17.24
N LEU A 81 -8.83 4.84 18.45
CA LEU A 81 -9.81 4.96 19.51
C LEU A 81 -9.27 5.88 20.60
N ALA A 82 -10.11 6.75 21.15
CA ALA A 82 -9.75 7.63 22.25
C ALA A 82 -10.90 7.74 23.26
N ASN A 83 -10.55 7.96 24.53
CA ASN A 83 -11.50 8.20 25.62
C ASN A 83 -11.98 9.66 25.68
N GLY A 84 -11.44 10.52 24.82
CA GLY A 84 -11.80 11.93 24.67
C GLY A 84 -11.27 12.50 23.35
N VAL A 85 -11.29 13.82 23.23
CA VAL A 85 -10.87 14.57 22.03
C VAL A 85 -9.76 15.60 22.32
N LEU A 86 -9.24 15.63 23.55
CA LEU A 86 -8.19 16.53 23.97
C LEU A 86 -6.82 15.99 23.54
N PRO A 87 -5.86 16.84 23.15
CA PRO A 87 -4.52 16.40 22.77
C PRO A 87 -3.76 15.60 23.85
N SER A 88 -4.16 15.77 25.12
CA SER A 88 -3.61 15.07 26.29
C SER A 88 -4.29 13.73 26.60
N ASP A 89 -5.30 13.35 25.83
CA ASP A 89 -6.03 12.10 26.05
C ASP A 89 -5.20 10.90 25.60
N THR A 90 -5.63 9.71 26.04
CA THR A 90 -4.99 8.45 25.63
C THR A 90 -5.57 7.99 24.31
N TYR A 91 -4.68 7.69 23.37
CA TYR A 91 -5.02 7.22 22.03
C TYR A 91 -4.59 5.77 21.84
N TYR A 92 -5.45 4.99 21.22
CA TYR A 92 -5.20 3.61 20.85
C TYR A 92 -5.22 3.53 19.33
N PHE A 93 -4.06 3.38 18.71
CA PHE A 93 -3.95 3.18 17.28
C PHE A 93 -3.98 1.69 17.00
N TYR A 94 -4.93 1.27 16.19
CA TYR A 94 -4.95 -0.07 15.63
C TYR A 94 -4.62 0.00 14.13
N SER A 95 -3.82 -0.93 13.65
CA SER A 95 -3.73 -1.25 12.23
C SER A 95 -3.64 -2.76 12.01
N LEU A 96 -4.14 -3.25 10.87
CA LEU A 96 -3.97 -4.65 10.46
C LEU A 96 -2.50 -5.08 10.31
N MET A 97 -1.59 -4.11 10.13
CA MET A 97 -0.18 -4.38 9.83
C MET A 97 0.70 -4.38 11.07
N THR A 98 0.35 -3.59 12.08
CA THR A 98 1.16 -3.40 13.28
C THR A 98 0.45 -3.84 14.56
N GLY A 99 -0.86 -4.09 14.50
CA GLY A 99 -1.69 -4.42 15.65
C GLY A 99 -2.09 -3.16 16.44
N LEU A 100 -2.26 -3.34 17.76
CA LEU A 100 -2.74 -2.31 18.66
C LEU A 100 -1.59 -1.64 19.42
N HIS A 101 -1.55 -0.33 19.40
CA HIS A 101 -0.56 0.49 20.12
C HIS A 101 -1.25 1.57 20.95
N LYS A 102 -0.72 1.80 22.15
CA LYS A 102 -1.18 2.82 23.08
C LYS A 102 -0.25 4.03 23.05
N PHE A 103 -0.83 5.22 23.04
CA PHE A 103 -0.14 6.50 23.08
C PHE A 103 -0.77 7.38 24.15
N LEU A 104 0.05 8.10 24.91
CA LEU A 104 -0.40 8.93 26.03
C LEU A 104 -0.80 10.34 25.62
N SER A 105 -0.55 10.73 24.37
CA SER A 105 -0.92 12.01 23.81
C SER A 105 -1.06 11.94 22.29
N TRP A 106 -1.74 12.94 21.72
CA TRP A 106 -1.83 13.12 20.28
C TRP A 106 -0.45 13.31 19.64
N ALA A 107 0.42 14.10 20.28
CA ALA A 107 1.76 14.37 19.79
C ALA A 107 2.61 13.10 19.67
N ASP A 108 2.50 12.19 20.64
CA ASP A 108 3.23 10.91 20.61
C ASP A 108 2.76 10.02 19.45
N LEU A 109 1.44 9.94 19.24
CA LEU A 109 0.86 9.19 18.13
C LEU A 109 1.31 9.76 16.78
N VAL A 110 1.25 11.08 16.60
CA VAL A 110 1.67 11.75 15.36
C VAL A 110 3.17 11.55 15.11
N SER A 111 4.00 11.65 16.15
CA SER A 111 5.44 11.42 16.04
C SER A 111 5.74 9.97 15.63
N ALA A 112 5.04 9.00 16.23
CA ALA A 112 5.20 7.59 15.92
C ALA A 112 4.79 7.28 14.46
N ILE A 113 3.67 7.82 13.99
CA ILE A 113 3.23 7.67 12.60
C ILE A 113 4.24 8.31 11.64
N ASN A 114 4.69 9.54 11.90
CA ASN A 114 5.67 10.21 11.05
C ASN A 114 6.98 9.42 10.93
N LYS A 115 7.50 8.89 12.05
CA LYS A 115 8.71 8.05 12.04
C LYS A 115 8.58 6.81 11.16
N GLN A 116 7.38 6.23 11.06
CA GLN A 116 7.15 5.07 10.21
C GLN A 116 7.32 5.40 8.72
N PHE A 117 6.97 6.60 8.27
CA PHE A 117 7.01 6.95 6.85
C PHE A 117 8.24 7.76 6.43
N ILE A 118 8.83 8.53 7.34
CA ILE A 118 10.03 9.34 7.08
C ILE A 118 11.30 8.48 7.11
N VAL A 119 11.40 7.54 8.06
CA VAL A 119 12.66 6.84 8.33
C VAL A 119 12.73 5.46 7.67
N ASN A 120 11.59 4.89 7.25
CA ASN A 120 11.50 3.49 6.87
C ASN A 120 10.67 3.29 5.59
N ASP A 121 11.35 3.21 4.45
CA ASP A 121 10.78 2.81 3.16
C ASP A 121 10.20 1.38 3.17
N LYS A 122 10.40 0.63 4.25
CA LYS A 122 9.84 -0.72 4.51
C LYS A 122 8.85 -0.74 5.67
N SER A 123 8.27 0.40 6.03
CA SER A 123 7.26 0.42 7.08
C SER A 123 6.08 -0.49 6.76
N PRO A 124 5.65 -1.34 7.70
CA PRO A 124 4.44 -2.14 7.53
C PRO A 124 3.20 -1.29 7.25
N LEU A 125 3.16 -0.04 7.72
CA LEU A 125 2.03 0.86 7.47
C LEU A 125 1.91 1.31 6.01
N LEU A 126 2.95 1.15 5.18
CA LEU A 126 2.83 1.39 3.74
C LEU A 126 1.79 0.47 3.08
N HIS A 127 1.54 -0.71 3.65
CA HIS A 127 0.48 -1.61 3.19
C HIS A 127 -0.93 -1.05 3.42
N CYS A 128 -1.09 -0.14 4.39
CA CYS A 128 -2.32 0.59 4.66
C CYS A 128 -2.52 1.80 3.74
N VAL A 129 -1.50 2.21 2.97
CA VAL A 129 -1.61 3.36 2.07
C VAL A 129 -2.11 2.91 0.69
N PRO A 130 -3.12 3.59 0.11
CA PRO A 130 -3.55 3.41 -1.29
C PRO A 130 -2.37 3.40 -2.27
N LEU A 131 -2.35 2.46 -3.23
CA LEU A 131 -1.21 2.33 -4.15
C LEU A 131 -0.93 3.62 -4.94
N ALA A 132 -1.99 4.30 -5.37
CA ALA A 132 -1.89 5.57 -6.09
C ALA A 132 -1.12 6.64 -5.30
N SER A 133 -1.24 6.65 -3.97
CA SER A 133 -0.82 7.75 -3.12
C SER A 133 0.44 7.45 -2.31
N ARG A 134 0.98 6.23 -2.42
CA ARG A 134 2.21 5.81 -1.71
C ARG A 134 3.40 6.70 -2.02
N HIS A 135 3.59 7.06 -3.29
CA HIS A 135 4.72 7.90 -3.71
C HIS A 135 4.65 9.30 -3.08
N ALA A 136 3.45 9.85 -2.90
CA ALA A 136 3.24 11.16 -2.26
C ALA A 136 3.55 11.14 -0.75
N LEU A 137 3.47 9.97 -0.10
CA LEU A 137 3.76 9.85 1.32
C LEU A 137 5.22 9.50 1.64
N LEU A 138 6.01 9.07 0.64
CA LEU A 138 7.44 8.76 0.80
C LEU A 138 8.30 10.03 0.63
N GLY A 139 9.19 10.30 1.59
CA GLY A 139 10.09 11.47 1.56
C GLY A 139 10.41 12.03 2.95
N ASP A 140 11.24 13.07 3.01
CA ASP A 140 11.79 13.59 4.28
C ASP A 140 10.87 14.59 5.01
N ASP A 141 9.87 15.16 4.32
CA ASP A 141 8.94 16.12 4.95
C ASP A 141 7.93 15.48 5.93
N VAL A 142 7.44 16.32 6.84
CA VAL A 142 6.43 15.95 7.85
C VAL A 142 5.10 15.64 7.19
N ILE A 143 4.51 14.51 7.56
CA ILE A 143 3.15 14.12 7.16
C ILE A 143 2.16 14.73 8.15
N ASN A 144 1.19 15.46 7.62
CA ASN A 144 0.04 15.92 8.37
C ASN A 144 -0.87 14.71 8.65
N VAL A 145 -1.06 14.41 9.94
CA VAL A 145 -1.94 13.33 10.39
C VAL A 145 -3.23 13.96 10.88
N THR A 146 -4.36 13.48 10.36
CA THR A 146 -5.69 13.98 10.70
C THR A 146 -6.59 12.84 11.14
N LEU A 147 -7.46 13.13 12.12
CA LEU A 147 -8.49 12.21 12.60
C LEU A 147 -9.84 12.62 12.03
N LEU A 148 -10.49 11.68 11.34
CA LEU A 148 -11.81 11.88 10.78
C LEU A 148 -12.80 10.95 11.48
N PRO A 149 -13.95 11.45 11.98
CA PRO A 149 -14.89 10.62 12.72
C PRO A 149 -15.30 9.36 11.96
N LEU A 150 -15.31 8.22 12.66
CA LEU A 150 -15.70 6.93 12.10
C LEU A 150 -17.02 6.46 12.69
N GLU A 151 -18.02 6.30 11.83
CA GLU A 151 -19.34 5.84 12.25
C GLU A 151 -19.36 4.34 12.59
N LEU A 152 -20.14 4.01 13.62
CA LEU A 152 -20.49 2.63 13.96
C LEU A 152 -21.50 2.07 12.92
N PRO A 153 -21.42 0.77 12.59
CA PRO A 153 -20.50 -0.25 13.10
C PRO A 153 -19.12 -0.21 12.42
N ILE A 154 -18.07 0.00 13.22
CA ILE A 154 -16.69 0.33 12.78
C ILE A 154 -16.16 -0.66 11.74
N PHE A 155 -16.20 -1.97 12.02
CA PHE A 155 -15.59 -2.98 11.16
C PHE A 155 -16.29 -3.12 9.80
N LYS A 156 -17.62 -2.95 9.78
CA LYS A 156 -18.39 -2.92 8.53
C LYS A 156 -18.06 -1.66 7.73
N THR A 157 -18.03 -0.50 8.39
CA THR A 157 -17.70 0.77 7.75
C THR A 157 -16.30 0.73 7.14
N LEU A 158 -15.31 0.20 7.88
CA LEU A 158 -13.97 -0.02 7.37
C LEU A 158 -13.99 -0.92 6.15
N SER A 159 -14.56 -2.14 6.26
CA SER A 159 -14.69 -3.11 5.15
C SER A 159 -15.23 -2.47 3.88
N GLN A 160 -16.31 -1.70 3.98
CA GLN A 160 -16.95 -1.03 2.85
C GLN A 160 -16.07 0.06 2.22
N LEU A 161 -15.31 0.80 3.03
CA LEU A 161 -14.39 1.81 2.51
C LEU A 161 -13.24 1.20 1.72
N PHE A 162 -12.71 0.04 2.15
CA PHE A 162 -11.73 -0.67 1.35
C PHE A 162 -12.31 -1.11 0.01
N GLU A 163 -13.50 -1.71 0.02
CA GLU A 163 -14.15 -2.18 -1.21
C GLU A 163 -14.32 -1.05 -2.23
N ARG A 164 -14.75 0.14 -1.79
CA ARG A 164 -14.86 1.32 -2.64
C ARG A 164 -13.53 1.75 -3.23
N SER A 165 -12.46 1.69 -2.44
CA SER A 165 -11.11 2.08 -2.85
C SER A 165 -10.39 1.06 -3.73
N LEU A 166 -10.88 -0.19 -3.77
CA LEU A 166 -10.24 -1.30 -4.48
C LEU A 166 -10.18 -1.06 -6.00
N GLY A 167 -11.20 -0.42 -6.57
CA GLY A 167 -11.24 -0.10 -8.00
C GLY A 167 -10.06 0.77 -8.44
N ASN A 168 -9.68 1.75 -7.61
CA ASN A 168 -8.55 2.64 -7.90
C ASN A 168 -7.22 1.88 -7.89
N ASP A 169 -7.03 0.99 -6.90
CA ASP A 169 -5.84 0.16 -6.83
C ASP A 169 -5.73 -0.81 -8.01
N GLN A 170 -6.84 -1.45 -8.40
CA GLN A 170 -6.87 -2.34 -9.56
C GLN A 170 -6.48 -1.61 -10.84
N PHE A 171 -6.96 -0.38 -11.02
CA PHE A 171 -6.61 0.45 -12.17
C PHE A 171 -5.10 0.77 -12.19
N VAL A 172 -4.53 1.20 -11.06
CA VAL A 172 -3.09 1.49 -10.94
C VAL A 172 -2.25 0.22 -11.19
N VAL A 173 -2.63 -0.91 -10.61
CA VAL A 173 -1.94 -2.19 -10.84
C VAL A 173 -1.98 -2.57 -12.32
N HIS A 174 -3.15 -2.45 -12.97
CA HIS A 174 -3.27 -2.76 -14.39
C HIS A 174 -2.40 -1.84 -15.24
N GLN A 175 -2.34 -0.54 -14.94
CA GLN A 175 -1.42 0.38 -15.60
C GLN A 175 0.03 -0.06 -15.43
N VAL A 176 0.50 -0.26 -14.20
CA VAL A 176 1.89 -0.68 -13.92
C VAL A 176 2.23 -1.97 -14.65
N VAL A 177 1.38 -3.00 -14.54
CA VAL A 177 1.61 -4.31 -15.18
C VAL A 177 1.59 -4.20 -16.70
N SER A 178 0.73 -3.34 -17.28
CA SER A 178 0.66 -3.15 -18.73
C SER A 178 1.95 -2.54 -19.32
N TYR A 179 2.72 -1.80 -18.53
CA TYR A 179 4.02 -1.26 -18.93
C TYR A 179 5.19 -2.23 -18.73
N ILE A 180 4.99 -3.38 -18.06
CA ILE A 180 6.03 -4.38 -17.90
C ILE A 180 6.13 -5.19 -19.19
N PRO A 181 7.24 -5.09 -19.95
CA PRO A 181 7.39 -5.82 -21.19
C PRO A 181 7.41 -7.32 -20.90
N SER A 182 6.68 -8.09 -21.71
CA SER A 182 6.73 -9.55 -21.60
C SER A 182 8.16 -10.05 -21.87
N ILE A 183 8.54 -11.20 -21.28
CA ILE A 183 9.84 -11.86 -21.57
C ILE A 183 10.03 -12.02 -23.08
N ARG A 184 8.95 -12.32 -23.81
CA ARG A 184 8.95 -12.44 -25.27
C ARG A 184 9.29 -11.12 -25.96
N SER A 185 8.73 -10.00 -25.51
CA SER A 185 9.03 -8.66 -26.04
C SER A 185 10.49 -8.29 -25.78
N VAL A 186 10.98 -8.51 -24.56
CA VAL A 186 12.40 -8.26 -24.22
C VAL A 186 13.35 -9.11 -25.07
N LEU A 187 13.03 -10.38 -25.29
CA LEU A 187 13.81 -11.26 -26.16
C LEU A 187 13.78 -10.81 -27.62
N PHE A 188 12.60 -10.39 -28.11
CA PHE A 188 12.45 -9.87 -29.46
C PHE A 188 13.29 -8.61 -29.67
N ASP A 189 13.22 -7.65 -28.75
CA ASP A 189 14.00 -6.40 -28.81
C ASP A 189 15.50 -6.68 -28.78
N ARG A 190 15.96 -7.60 -27.92
CA ARG A 190 17.37 -8.02 -27.88
C ARG A 190 17.83 -8.72 -29.16
N LEU A 191 17.00 -9.58 -29.74
CA LEU A 191 17.32 -10.27 -31.00
C LEU A 191 17.38 -9.28 -32.17
N LYS A 192 16.42 -8.33 -32.23
CA LYS A 192 16.39 -7.27 -33.23
C LYS A 192 17.61 -6.37 -33.10
N PHE A 193 17.95 -5.95 -31.89
CA PHE A 193 19.15 -5.15 -31.62
C PHE A 193 20.42 -5.85 -32.09
N LYS A 194 20.61 -7.15 -31.77
CA LYS A 194 21.77 -7.92 -32.26
C LYS A 194 21.77 -8.10 -33.78
N GLN A 195 20.60 -8.15 -34.41
CA GLN A 195 20.51 -8.21 -35.87
C GLN A 195 20.91 -6.88 -36.51
N GLU A 196 20.54 -5.75 -35.90
CA GLU A 196 20.97 -4.41 -36.30
C GLU A 196 22.49 -4.21 -36.11
N GLU A 197 23.06 -4.64 -34.98
CA GLU A 197 24.52 -4.66 -34.78
C GLU A 197 25.24 -5.44 -35.87
N ARG A 198 24.73 -6.64 -36.24
CA ARG A 198 25.29 -7.43 -37.34
C ARG A 198 25.17 -6.74 -38.70
N ARG A 199 24.05 -6.06 -38.98
CA ARG A 199 23.85 -5.31 -40.21
C ARG A 199 24.82 -4.13 -40.33
N GLN A 200 25.11 -3.45 -39.23
CA GLN A 200 26.09 -2.35 -39.19
C GLN A 200 27.54 -2.85 -39.23
N ALA A 201 27.82 -4.04 -38.69
CA ALA A 201 29.14 -4.67 -38.74
C ALA A 201 29.44 -5.36 -40.09
N THR A 202 28.47 -5.48 -41.00
CA THR A 202 28.71 -5.97 -42.36
C THR A 202 29.08 -4.77 -43.24
N PRO A 203 30.30 -4.66 -43.77
CA PRO A 203 30.67 -3.54 -44.62
C PRO A 203 29.84 -3.59 -45.92
N ALA A 204 29.48 -2.42 -46.44
CA ALA A 204 28.75 -2.25 -47.70
C ALA A 204 29.54 -2.71 -48.96
N ASP A 205 30.69 -3.37 -48.81
CA ASP A 205 31.65 -3.63 -49.90
C ASP A 205 31.54 -5.01 -50.57
N CYS A 206 30.52 -5.82 -50.28
CA CYS A 206 30.32 -7.09 -50.99
C CYS A 206 29.42 -7.00 -52.24
N ALA A 207 29.04 -5.80 -52.67
CA ALA A 207 28.15 -5.59 -53.84
C ALA A 207 28.87 -5.15 -55.13
N GLY A 208 30.18 -5.36 -55.26
CA GLY A 208 30.94 -4.86 -56.40
C GLY A 208 32.18 -5.66 -56.80
N SER A 209 32.06 -6.96 -57.10
CA SER A 209 33.13 -7.68 -57.81
C SER A 209 32.64 -8.88 -58.61
N VAL A 210 31.64 -8.68 -59.47
CA VAL A 210 31.41 -9.57 -60.60
C VAL A 210 31.13 -8.68 -61.80
N ILE A 211 32.16 -8.31 -62.56
CA ILE A 211 32.13 -8.00 -64.01
C ILE A 211 33.53 -7.56 -64.47
N ARG A 212 33.96 -8.15 -65.59
CA ARG A 212 35.15 -7.91 -66.45
C ARG A 212 36.39 -8.79 -66.22
N LEU A 213 36.38 -9.95 -66.87
CA LEU A 213 37.61 -10.48 -67.48
C LEU A 213 37.32 -11.53 -68.57
N PHE A 214 36.60 -11.14 -69.63
CA PHE A 214 36.72 -11.83 -70.93
C PHE A 214 36.47 -10.83 -72.07
N ALA A 215 37.53 -10.15 -72.49
CA ALA A 215 37.62 -9.49 -73.79
C ALA A 215 39.10 -9.26 -74.17
N PHE A 216 39.52 -10.00 -75.20
CA PHE A 216 40.65 -9.73 -76.11
C PHE A 216 42.10 -9.77 -75.59
N LYS A 217 42.80 -10.84 -75.98
CA LYS A 217 44.03 -10.71 -76.80
C LYS A 217 44.06 -11.82 -77.85
N GLY A 218 44.08 -11.42 -79.11
CA GLY A 218 44.30 -12.30 -80.23
C GLY A 218 45.78 -12.54 -80.52
N VAL A 219 46.01 -13.58 -81.32
CA VAL A 219 47.09 -13.77 -82.31
C VAL A 219 48.53 -13.88 -81.78
N GLU A 220 49.11 -15.10 -81.85
CA GLU A 220 50.38 -15.32 -82.56
C GLU A 220 50.58 -16.78 -83.00
N LYS A 221 51.27 -16.93 -84.14
CA LYS A 221 51.48 -18.09 -85.02
C LYS A 221 52.29 -19.23 -84.38
N ILE A 222 52.07 -20.48 -84.82
CA ILE A 222 52.87 -21.25 -85.82
C ILE A 222 51.89 -22.12 -86.61
#